data_AF-A0A520S1C5-F1
#
_entry.id   AF-A0A520S1C5-F1
#
_cell.length_a   1.000
_cell.length_b   1.000
_cell.length_c   1.000
_cell.angle_alpha   90.00
_cell.angle_beta   90.00
_cell.angle_gamma   90.00
#
_symmetry.space_group_name_H-M   'P 1'
#
loop_
_entity.id
_entity.type
_entity.pdbx_description
1 polymer ?
#
loop_
_entity_poly.entity_id
_entity_poly.type
_entity_poly.pdbx_seq_one_letter_code
_entity_poly.pdbx_strand_id
1 'polypeptide(L)'
;MDNDEKIIRRALIISSFSSLLIAAVVIVVLVLLGGEEEEILVDEAEVTGPQISKSVVTPTILLKDITQESGIDFTHTNGAYGSRMLPETMGGGLAFFDYNNDTHQDLLLINS
;
A
#
# COMPACT_ATOMS: atom_id res chain seq x y z
N MET A 1 56.67 45.58 -27.40
CA MET A 1 56.44 44.56 -26.36
C MET A 1 55.52 45.07 -25.24
N ASP A 2 55.49 46.36 -24.92
CA ASP A 2 54.65 46.89 -23.81
C ASP A 2 53.14 46.99 -24.08
N ASN A 3 52.71 47.05 -25.35
CA ASN A 3 51.28 47.16 -25.68
C ASN A 3 50.54 45.82 -25.60
N ASP A 4 51.22 44.71 -25.90
CA ASP A 4 50.61 43.36 -25.90
C ASP A 4 50.32 42.90 -24.46
N GLU A 5 51.21 43.18 -23.50
CA GLU A 5 51.00 42.84 -22.09
C GLU A 5 49.79 43.56 -21.48
N LYS A 6 49.58 44.84 -21.84
CA LYS A 6 48.44 45.63 -21.37
C LYS A 6 47.10 45.10 -21.91
N ILE A 7 47.09 44.62 -23.15
CA ILE A 7 45.90 44.05 -23.78
C ILE A 7 45.54 42.71 -23.12
N ILE A 8 46.53 41.84 -22.89
CA ILE A 8 46.32 40.54 -22.22
C ILE A 8 45.81 40.74 -20.80
N ARG A 9 46.41 41.66 -20.02
CA ARG A 9 45.95 41.97 -18.65
C ARG A 9 44.52 42.52 -18.64
N ARG A 10 44.17 43.44 -19.55
CA ARG A 10 42.80 43.97 -19.64
C ARG A 10 41.79 42.89 -20.03
N ALA A 11 42.13 42.04 -21.00
CA ALA A 11 41.28 40.94 -21.42
C ALA A 11 41.05 39.93 -20.28
N LEU A 12 42.10 39.60 -19.51
CA LEU A 12 42.00 38.70 -18.35
C LEU A 12 41.19 39.31 -17.21
N ILE A 13 41.35 40.61 -16.95
CA ILE A 13 40.57 41.32 -15.92
C ILE A 13 39.10 41.36 -16.32
N ILE A 14 38.78 41.74 -17.57
CA ILE A 14 37.40 41.84 -18.07
C ILE A 14 36.72 40.47 -18.11
N SER A 15 37.42 39.42 -18.52
CA SER A 15 36.88 38.05 -18.52
C SER A 15 36.68 37.52 -17.10
N SER A 16 37.57 37.85 -16.16
CA SER A 16 37.44 37.48 -14.75
C SER A 16 36.28 38.20 -14.06
N PHE A 17 36.00 39.47 -14.41
CA PHE A 17 34.81 40.17 -13.92
C PHE A 17 33.53 39.61 -14.54
N SER A 18 33.56 39.25 -15.81
CA SER A 18 32.40 38.68 -16.52
C SER A 18 32.03 37.29 -15.96
N SER A 19 33.03 36.45 -15.66
CA SER A 19 32.78 35.13 -15.05
C SER A 19 32.23 35.24 -13.63
N LEU A 20 32.75 36.18 -12.82
CA LEU A 20 32.23 36.46 -11.48
C LEU A 20 30.78 36.98 -11.52
N LEU A 21 30.46 37.85 -12.48
CA LEU A 21 29.10 38.36 -12.65
C LEU A 21 28.13 37.22 -12.99
N ILE A 22 28.49 36.33 -13.91
CA ILE A 22 27.66 35.17 -14.28
C ILE A 22 27.45 34.25 -13.08
N ALA A 23 28.52 33.94 -12.33
CA ALA A 23 28.42 33.11 -11.13
C ALA A 23 27.49 33.74 -10.08
N ALA A 24 27.60 35.06 -9.85
CA ALA A 24 26.73 35.77 -8.93
C ALA A 24 25.27 35.73 -9.37
N VAL A 25 24.99 35.92 -10.67
CA VAL A 25 23.62 35.82 -11.22
C VAL A 25 23.07 34.41 -11.05
N VAL A 26 23.86 33.37 -11.31
CA VAL A 26 23.45 31.97 -11.10
C VAL A 26 23.13 31.70 -9.63
N ILE A 27 23.96 32.16 -8.70
CA ILE A 27 23.71 32.01 -7.26
C ILE A 27 22.43 32.73 -6.85
N VAL A 28 22.22 33.96 -7.32
CA VAL A 28 20.99 34.72 -7.03
C VAL A 28 19.77 33.99 -7.59
N VAL A 29 19.84 33.46 -8.80
CA VAL A 29 18.74 32.69 -9.40
C VAL A 29 18.48 31.40 -8.61
N LEU A 30 19.52 30.69 -8.18
CA LEU A 30 19.36 29.48 -7.36
C LEU A 30 18.75 29.78 -5.99
N VAL A 31 19.11 30.91 -5.37
CA VAL A 31 18.52 31.34 -4.09
C VAL A 31 17.07 31.81 -4.29
N LEU A 32 16.75 32.48 -5.39
CA LEU A 32 15.39 32.93 -5.69
C LEU A 32 14.46 31.80 -6.13
N LEU A 33 14.99 30.73 -6.73
CA LEU A 33 14.22 29.55 -7.17
C LEU A 33 14.20 28.42 -6.14
N GLY A 34 15.13 28.42 -5.17
CA GLY A 34 15.15 27.50 -4.06
C GLY A 34 14.06 27.84 -3.06
N GLY A 35 12.84 27.31 -3.30
CA GLY A 35 11.75 27.39 -2.33
C GLY A 35 12.13 26.68 -1.04
N GLU A 36 11.65 27.22 0.09
CA GLU A 36 11.78 26.55 1.39
C GLU A 36 10.99 25.24 1.33
N GLU A 37 11.67 24.11 1.47
CA GLU A 37 11.01 22.84 1.75
C GLU A 37 10.42 22.96 3.16
N GLU A 38 9.13 23.30 3.26
CA GLU A 38 8.39 23.12 4.50
C GLU A 38 8.50 21.64 4.87
N GLU A 39 9.31 21.34 5.89
CA GLU A 39 9.22 20.07 6.60
C GLU A 39 7.80 19.98 7.16
N ILE A 40 6.93 19.25 6.46
CA ILE A 40 5.63 18.88 7.00
C ILE A 40 5.93 18.01 8.21
N LEU A 41 5.88 18.61 9.40
CA LEU A 41 5.86 17.89 10.66
C LEU A 41 4.59 17.04 10.63
N VAL A 42 4.74 15.77 10.24
CA VAL A 42 3.65 14.79 10.33
C VAL A 42 3.44 14.55 11.81
N ASP A 43 2.44 15.23 12.39
CA ASP A 43 1.97 14.90 13.73
C ASP A 43 1.64 13.41 13.75
N GLU A 44 2.42 12.65 14.52
CA GLU A 44 2.20 11.22 14.69
C GLU A 44 0.83 11.03 15.31
N ALA A 45 -0.12 10.54 14.52
CA ALA A 45 -1.47 10.29 15.00
C ALA A 45 -1.39 9.30 16.17
N GLU A 46 -1.92 9.70 17.32
CA GLU A 46 -1.98 8.83 18.50
C GLU A 46 -2.81 7.59 18.16
N VAL A 47 -2.14 6.44 18.03
CA VAL A 47 -2.76 5.18 17.65
C VAL A 47 -3.63 4.70 18.81
N THR A 48 -4.91 5.09 18.79
CA THR A 48 -5.89 4.56 19.73
C THR A 48 -6.25 3.15 19.29
N GLY A 49 -5.61 2.15 19.91
CA GLY A 49 -5.93 0.74 19.68
C GLY A 49 -7.39 0.40 20.03
N PRO A 50 -7.88 -0.77 19.63
CA PRO A 50 -9.22 -1.23 19.99
C PRO A 50 -9.37 -1.22 21.51
N GLN A 51 -10.21 -0.31 22.01
CA GLN A 51 -10.57 -0.25 23.41
C GLN A 51 -11.46 -1.46 23.70
N ILE A 52 -11.08 -2.28 24.69
CA ILE A 52 -11.92 -3.40 25.13
C ILE A 52 -13.20 -2.79 25.70
N SER A 53 -14.25 -2.76 24.89
CA SER A 53 -15.58 -2.34 25.30
C SER A 53 -16.03 -3.18 26.48
N LYS A 54 -16.61 -2.49 27.47
CA LYS A 54 -17.17 -3.04 28.71
C LYS A 54 -17.97 -4.32 28.43
N SER A 55 -17.75 -5.33 29.27
CA SER A 55 -18.36 -6.68 29.22
C SER A 55 -19.83 -6.63 28.80
N VAL A 56 -20.09 -7.00 27.55
CA VAL A 56 -21.44 -7.31 27.07
C VAL A 56 -21.83 -8.64 27.72
N VAL A 57 -23.02 -8.69 28.33
CA VAL A 57 -23.60 -9.96 28.77
C VAL A 57 -23.94 -10.75 27.52
N THR A 58 -23.04 -11.64 27.11
CA THR A 58 -23.28 -12.54 25.98
C THR A 58 -24.29 -13.59 26.43
N PRO A 59 -25.42 -13.78 25.72
CA PRO A 59 -26.32 -14.87 26.03
C PRO A 59 -25.57 -16.20 25.93
N THR A 60 -25.80 -17.11 26.87
CA THR A 60 -25.25 -18.46 26.80
C THR A 60 -25.95 -19.22 25.68
N ILE A 61 -25.27 -19.37 24.54
CA ILE A 61 -25.75 -20.20 23.43
C ILE A 61 -25.19 -21.60 23.64
N LEU A 62 -26.07 -22.60 23.74
CA LEU A 62 -25.68 -24.01 23.74
C LEU A 62 -25.56 -24.47 22.29
N LEU A 63 -24.35 -24.76 21.84
CA LEU A 63 -24.09 -25.36 20.54
C LEU A 63 -24.10 -26.89 20.71
N LYS A 64 -24.88 -27.60 19.88
CA LYS A 64 -24.86 -29.06 19.80
C LYS A 64 -24.12 -29.46 18.52
N ASP A 65 -23.13 -30.34 18.65
CA ASP A 65 -22.53 -30.99 17.49
C ASP A 65 -23.53 -32.01 16.92
N ILE A 66 -23.96 -31.78 15.69
CA ILE A 66 -24.85 -32.67 14.93
C ILE A 66 -24.17 -33.27 13.69
N THR A 67 -22.84 -33.21 13.60
CA THR A 67 -22.09 -33.61 12.39
C THR A 67 -22.45 -35.04 11.98
N GLN A 68 -22.34 -36.01 12.90
CA GLN A 68 -22.72 -37.40 12.64
C GLN A 68 -24.23 -37.59 12.42
N GLU A 69 -25.06 -36.91 13.21
CA GLU A 69 -26.53 -37.03 13.12
C GLU A 69 -27.09 -36.47 11.80
N SER A 70 -26.40 -35.48 11.21
CA SER A 70 -26.80 -34.86 9.95
C SER A 70 -26.61 -35.75 8.73
N GLY A 71 -25.74 -36.78 8.82
CA GLY A 71 -25.39 -37.64 7.69
C GLY A 71 -24.58 -36.96 6.59
N ILE A 72 -24.10 -35.72 6.79
CA ILE A 72 -23.28 -34.98 5.82
C ILE A 72 -21.81 -35.37 6.00
N ASP A 73 -21.26 -36.17 5.08
CA ASP A 73 -19.86 -36.66 5.09
C ASP A 73 -19.00 -36.00 4.00
N PHE A 74 -19.25 -34.72 3.72
CA PHE A 74 -18.51 -33.99 2.69
C PHE A 74 -17.13 -33.56 3.18
N THR A 75 -16.10 -33.87 2.40
CA THR A 75 -14.74 -33.37 2.59
C THR A 75 -14.39 -32.44 1.43
N HIS A 76 -14.08 -31.18 1.73
CA HIS A 76 -13.54 -30.24 0.74
C HIS A 76 -12.12 -30.65 0.36
N THR A 77 -11.85 -30.75 -0.94
CA THR A 77 -10.52 -31.10 -1.44
C THR A 77 -10.03 -29.98 -2.34
N ASN A 78 -9.10 -29.18 -1.82
CA ASN A 78 -8.49 -28.11 -2.60
C ASN A 78 -7.64 -28.66 -3.76
N GLY A 79 -7.40 -27.83 -4.77
CA GLY A 79 -6.61 -28.16 -5.96
C GLY A 79 -5.10 -28.36 -5.71
N ALA A 80 -4.65 -28.45 -4.47
CA ALA A 80 -3.23 -28.51 -4.07
C ALA A 80 -2.60 -29.89 -4.32
N TYR A 81 -2.54 -30.30 -5.59
CA TYR A 81 -1.97 -31.59 -6.01
C TYR A 81 -0.56 -31.44 -6.61
N GLY A 82 0.37 -32.28 -6.15
CA GLY A 82 1.72 -32.39 -6.71
C GLY A 82 2.57 -31.13 -6.51
N SER A 83 3.31 -30.73 -7.56
CA SER A 83 4.23 -29.57 -7.52
C SER A 83 3.59 -28.24 -7.96
N ARG A 84 2.28 -28.21 -8.23
CA ARG A 84 1.60 -27.01 -8.73
C ARG A 84 0.97 -26.22 -7.58
N MET A 85 1.78 -25.36 -6.96
CA MET A 85 1.36 -24.48 -5.87
C MET A 85 0.83 -23.13 -6.40
N LEU A 86 -0.03 -23.17 -7.43
CA LEU A 86 -0.69 -21.94 -7.86
C LEU A 86 -1.84 -21.63 -6.89
N PRO A 87 -2.04 -20.36 -6.50
CA PRO A 87 -3.21 -19.97 -5.72
C PRO A 87 -4.49 -20.34 -6.45
N GLU A 88 -5.39 -21.04 -5.77
CA GLU A 88 -6.72 -21.38 -6.28
C GLU A 88 -7.54 -20.09 -6.38
N THR A 89 -7.95 -19.73 -7.60
CA THR A 89 -8.65 -18.45 -7.86
C THR A 89 -10.16 -18.57 -7.72
N MET A 90 -10.69 -19.79 -7.82
CA MET A 90 -12.06 -20.11 -7.42
C MET A 90 -11.97 -20.80 -6.06
N GLY A 91 -12.80 -20.40 -5.10
CA GLY A 91 -12.85 -21.04 -3.79
C GLY A 91 -13.95 -22.09 -3.75
N GLY A 92 -13.86 -22.99 -2.76
CA GLY A 92 -15.01 -23.78 -2.34
C GLY A 92 -16.12 -22.91 -1.74
N GLY A 93 -17.18 -23.57 -1.26
CA GLY A 93 -18.31 -22.86 -0.64
C GLY A 93 -19.49 -23.76 -0.32
N LEU A 94 -20.46 -23.19 0.39
CA LEU A 94 -21.74 -23.84 0.67
C LEU A 94 -22.88 -22.85 0.58
N ALA A 95 -24.07 -23.34 0.25
CA ALA A 95 -25.29 -22.54 0.25
C ALA A 95 -26.50 -23.38 0.69
N PHE A 96 -27.38 -22.76 1.46
CA PHE A 96 -28.72 -23.25 1.73
C PHE A 96 -29.70 -22.48 0.85
N PHE A 97 -30.39 -23.16 -0.07
CA PHE A 97 -31.48 -22.58 -0.86
C PHE A 97 -32.50 -23.66 -1.25
N ASP A 98 -33.72 -23.28 -1.62
CA ASP A 98 -34.75 -24.21 -2.09
C ASP A 98 -34.62 -24.29 -3.62
N TYR A 99 -34.03 -25.38 -4.12
CA TYR A 99 -33.69 -25.51 -5.53
C TYR A 99 -34.91 -25.85 -6.39
N ASN A 100 -35.81 -26.69 -5.87
CA ASN A 100 -36.95 -27.22 -6.62
C ASN A 100 -38.28 -26.56 -6.26
N ASN A 101 -38.29 -25.59 -5.32
CA ASN A 101 -39.47 -24.93 -4.76
C ASN A 101 -40.40 -25.89 -4.00
N ASP A 102 -39.86 -26.91 -3.34
CA ASP A 102 -40.65 -27.85 -2.54
C ASP A 102 -40.77 -27.46 -1.06
N THR A 103 -40.29 -26.27 -0.70
CA THR A 103 -40.25 -25.69 0.65
C THR A 103 -39.27 -26.36 1.62
N HIS A 104 -38.53 -27.38 1.19
CA HIS A 104 -37.39 -27.89 1.94
C HIS A 104 -36.12 -27.18 1.54
N GLN A 105 -35.21 -27.07 2.51
CA GLN A 105 -33.92 -26.45 2.29
C GLN A 105 -32.96 -27.47 1.68
N ASP A 106 -32.46 -27.21 0.47
CA ASP A 106 -31.36 -27.96 -0.11
C ASP A 106 -30.01 -27.41 0.35
N LEU A 107 -28.99 -28.27 0.31
CA LEU A 107 -27.61 -27.93 0.62
C LEU A 107 -26.73 -28.14 -0.61
N LEU A 108 -26.08 -27.07 -1.07
CA LEU A 108 -25.04 -27.12 -2.10
C LEU A 108 -23.65 -27.06 -1.43
N LEU A 109 -22.74 -27.94 -1.86
CA LEU A 109 -21.36 -28.00 -1.42
C LEU A 109 -20.44 -27.97 -2.64
N ILE A 110 -19.60 -26.95 -2.73
CA ILE A 110 -18.69 -26.74 -3.87
C ILE A 110 -17.31 -27.29 -3.51
N ASN A 111 -16.76 -28.10 -4.41
CA ASN A 111 -15.39 -28.58 -4.38
C ASN A 111 -14.61 -27.90 -5.51
N SER A 112 -13.38 -27.47 -5.25
CA SER A 112 -12.60 -26.57 -6.10
C SER A 112 -11.12 -26.93 -6.04
#